data_AF-A0A850JQJ4-F1
#
_entry.id   AF-A0A850JQJ4-F1
#
_cell.length_a   1.000
_cell.length_b   1.000
_cell.length_c   1.000
_cell.angle_alpha   90.00
_cell.angle_beta   90.00
_cell.angle_gamma   90.00
#
_symmetry.space_group_name_H-M   'P 1'
#
loop_
_entity.id
_entity.type
_entity.pdbx_description
1 polymer ?
#
loop_
_entity_poly.entity_id
_entity_poly.type
_entity_poly.pdbx_seq_one_letter_code
_entity_poly.pdbx_strand_id
1 'polypeptide(L)' 'MKIRLTGPPAEVDTAAARIASVVTVLETSRPYPRRGNSALVSLYLDVTLDAPAEGAPTDPTGDTRR' A
#
# COMPACT_ATOMS: atom_id res chain seq x y z
N MET A 1 -10.99 -6.14 2.53
CA MET A 1 -9.85 -6.81 1.86
C MET A 1 -8.59 -6.54 2.68
N LYS A 2 -7.67 -7.47 2.82
CA LYS A 2 -6.41 -7.25 3.57
C LYS A 2 -5.24 -7.11 2.61
N ILE A 3 -4.45 -6.05 2.75
CA ILE A 3 -3.26 -5.79 1.92
C ILE A 3 -2.02 -5.73 2.82
N ARG A 4 -0.93 -6.35 2.38
CA ARG A 4 0.39 -6.25 3.02
C ARG A 4 1.39 -5.64 2.06
N LEU A 5 1.95 -4.48 2.42
CA LEU A 5 3.10 -3.89 1.73
C LEU A 5 4.37 -4.23 2.50
N THR A 6 5.50 -4.44 1.82
CA THR A 6 6.79 -4.74 2.46
C THR A 6 7.87 -3.93 1.80
N GLY A 7 8.71 -3.28 2.61
CA GLY A 7 9.76 -2.41 2.12
C GLY A 7 10.69 -1.93 3.23
N PRO A 8 11.70 -1.11 2.89
CA PRO A 8 12.51 -0.38 3.85
C PRO A 8 11.63 0.47 4.78
N PRO A 9 12.07 0.74 6.03
CA PRO A 9 11.29 1.53 6.99
C PRO A 9 10.82 2.88 6.44
N ALA A 10 11.72 3.66 5.84
CA ALA A 10 11.39 4.98 5.30
C ALA A 10 10.37 4.94 4.15
N GLU A 11 10.43 3.91 3.30
CA GLU A 11 9.45 3.72 2.22
C GLU A 11 8.09 3.35 2.77
N VAL A 12 8.05 2.48 3.78
CA VAL A 12 6.81 2.06 4.43
C VAL A 12 6.16 3.20 5.21
N ASP A 13 6.94 4.03 5.90
CA ASP A 13 6.44 5.23 6.57
C ASP A 13 5.83 6.22 5.56
N THR A 14 6.53 6.44 4.44
CA THR A 14 6.03 7.30 3.36
C THR A 14 4.74 6.73 2.75
N ALA A 15 4.68 5.43 2.51
CA ALA A 15 3.51 4.75 1.99
C ALA A 15 2.34 4.87 2.98
N ALA A 16 2.56 4.60 4.27
CA ALA A 16 1.53 4.71 5.31
C ALA A 16 0.93 6.13 5.36
N ALA A 17 1.76 7.18 5.33
CA ALA A 17 1.29 8.56 5.34
C ALA A 17 0.42 8.90 4.13
N ARG A 18 0.79 8.43 2.93
CA ARG A 18 0.01 8.67 1.70
C ARG A 18 -1.29 7.87 1.68
N ILE A 19 -1.22 6.60 2.09
CA ILE A 19 -2.32 5.63 2.01
C ILE A 19 -3.38 5.89 3.08
N ALA A 20 -3.01 6.40 4.26
CA ALA A 20 -3.93 6.74 5.33
C ALA A 20 -4.99 7.78 4.93
N SER A 21 -4.78 8.50 3.83
CA SER A 21 -5.79 9.42 3.28
C SER A 21 -6.94 8.72 2.54
N VAL A 22 -6.77 7.44 2.16
CA VAL A 22 -7.72 6.70 1.32
C VAL A 22 -8.23 5.43 2.00
N VAL A 23 -7.43 4.77 2.83
CA VAL A 23 -7.78 3.50 3.48
C VAL A 23 -7.38 3.47 4.94
N THR A 24 -8.00 2.57 5.70
CA THR A 24 -7.67 2.39 7.12
C THR A 24 -6.38 1.58 7.26
N VAL A 25 -5.35 2.23 7.83
CA VAL A 25 -4.12 1.55 8.25
C VAL A 25 -4.40 0.83 9.57
N LEU A 26 -4.19 -0.49 9.61
CA LEU A 26 -4.41 -1.27 10.83
C LEU A 26 -3.16 -1.30 11.70
N GLU A 27 -2.02 -1.62 11.10
CA GLU A 27 -0.79 -1.84 11.84
C GLU A 27 0.42 -1.73 10.92
N THR A 28 1.50 -1.14 11.43
CA THR A 28 2.83 -1.25 10.83
C THR A 28 3.67 -2.18 11.70
N SER A 29 4.19 -3.26 11.12
CA SER A 29 5.07 -4.16 11.85
C SER A 29 6.40 -3.51 12.18
N ARG A 30 6.97 -3.92 13.31
CA ARG A 30 8.35 -3.59 13.66
C ARG A 30 9.31 -4.34 12.72
N PRO A 31 10.50 -3.79 12.43
CA PRO A 31 11.52 -4.49 11.66
C PRO A 31 11.81 -5.85 12.29
N TYR A 32 11.84 -6.90 11.47
CA TYR A 32 12.19 -8.25 11.95
C TYR A 32 13.71 -8.39 12.02
N PRO A 33 14.32 -8.55 13.22
CA PRO A 33 15.78 -8.52 13.35
C PRO A 33 16.50 -9.81 12.91
N ARG A 34 15.87 -10.72 12.15
CA ARG A 34 16.40 -12.09 11.95
C ARG A 34 16.11 -12.70 10.57
N ARG A 35 16.70 -12.16 9.51
CA ARG A 35 17.16 -12.93 8.33
C ARG A 35 18.04 -12.03 7.44
N GLY A 36 19.36 -12.22 7.52
CA GLY A 36 20.38 -11.64 6.62
C GLY A 36 20.23 -10.14 6.32
N ASN A 37 20.80 -9.25 7.13
CA ASN A 37 20.90 -7.78 6.95
C ASN A 37 19.64 -7.00 6.50
N SER A 38 18.50 -7.66 6.34
CA SER A 38 17.29 -7.10 5.76
C SER A 38 16.44 -6.55 6.90
N ALA A 39 16.42 -5.22 7.03
CA ALA A 39 15.60 -4.50 8.00
C ALA A 39 14.21 -4.15 7.44
N LEU A 40 13.66 -5.01 6.59
CA LEU A 40 12.36 -4.77 5.96
C LEU A 40 11.25 -4.79 7.02
N VAL A 41 10.29 -3.90 6.82
CA VAL A 41 9.05 -3.81 7.60
C VAL A 41 7.87 -4.08 6.69
N SER A 42 6.78 -4.54 7.28
CA SER A 42 5.49 -4.70 6.62
C SER A 42 4.45 -3.72 7.15
N LEU A 43 3.63 -3.19 6.25
CA LEU A 43 2.43 -2.40 6.54
C LEU A 43 1.19 -3.25 6.27
N TYR A 44 0.30 -3.35 7.25
CA TYR A 44 -0.95 -4.09 7.17
C TYR A 44 -2.12 -3.11 7.05
N LEU A 45 -2.91 -3.29 6.00
CA LEU A 45 -4.01 -2.42 5.65
C LEU A 45 -5.32 -3.19 5.63
N ASP A 46 -6.39 -2.54 6.08
CA ASP A 46 -7.76 -2.95 5.76
C ASP A 46 -8.32 -2.04 4.68
N VAL A 47 -8.85 -2.65 3.64
CA VAL A 47 -9.44 -1.93 2.51
C VAL A 47 -10.88 -2.38 2.35
N THR A 48 -11.79 -1.46 2.55
CA THR A 48 -13.18 -1.59 2.11
C THR A 48 -13.29 -0.75 0.84
N LEU A 49 -13.63 -1.41 -0.27
CA LEU A 49 -13.92 -0.69 -1.50
C LEU A 49 -15.41 -0.40 -1.49
N ASP A 50 -15.78 0.88 -1.49
CA ASP A 50 -17.13 1.26 -1.87
C ASP A 50 -17.35 0.87 -3.33
N ALA A 51 -18.58 0.55 -3.69
CA ALA A 51 -18.92 0.32 -5.10
C ALA A 51 -18.50 1.55 -5.90
N PRO A 52 -17.89 1.38 -7.09
CA PRO A 52 -17.50 2.53 -7.90
C PRO A 52 -18.72 3.42 -8.11
N ALA A 53 -18.57 4.72 -7.84
CA ALA A 53 -19.60 5.69 -8.16
C ALA A 53 -19.97 5.52 -9.64
N GLU A 54 -21.26 5.30 -9.92
CA GLU A 54 -21.76 5.02 -11.25
C GLU A 54 -21.34 6.17 -12.19
N GLY A 55 -20.41 5.89 -13.12
CA GLY A 55 -19.87 6.88 -14.06
C GLY A 55 -18.42 7.34 -13.83
N ALA A 56 -17.66 6.78 -12.89
CA ALA A 56 -16.23 7.05 -12.82
C ALA A 56 -15.53 6.56 -14.13
N PRO A 57 -14.81 7.44 -14.85
CA PRO A 57 -14.10 7.02 -16.06
C PRO A 57 -13.00 6.03 -15.67
N THR A 58 -13.19 4.76 -15.99
CA THR A 58 -12.08 3.83 -16.11
C THR A 58 -11.31 4.24 -17.35
N ASP A 59 -10.19 4.93 -17.19
CA ASP A 59 -9.32 5.28 -18.31
C ASP A 59 -8.33 4.12 -18.53
N PRO A 60 -8.49 3.28 -19.57
CA PRO A 60 -7.51 2.28 -19.95
C PRO A 60 -6.43 2.87 -20.89
N THR A 61 -6.06 4.15 -20.75
CA THR A 61 -5.03 4.74 -21.61
C THR A 61 -3.63 4.49 -21.06
N GLY A 62 -3.15 3.27 -21.30
CA GLY A 62 -1.73 2.95 -21.42
C GLY A 62 -1.34 2.83 -22.88
N ASP A 63 -1.63 3.84 -23.70
CA ASP A 63 -0.97 3.98 -24.99
C ASP A 63 0.41 4.63 -24.77
N THR A 64 1.48 3.90 -25.05
CA THR A 64 2.56 4.48 -25.87
C THR A 64 3.53 3.41 -26.39
N ARG A 65 3.45 3.13 -27.69
CA ARG A 65 4.50 3.33 -28.73
C ARG A 65 4.64 2.18 -29.73
N ARG A 66 4.27 2.53 -30.97
CA ARG A 66 4.86 2.24 -32.29
C ARG A 66 5.03 0.79 -32.73
#